data_AF-A0A371K7E6-F1
#
_entry.id   AF-A0A371K7E6-F1
#
_cell.length_a   1.000
_cell.length_b   1.000
_cell.length_c   1.000
_cell.angle_alpha   90.00
_cell.angle_beta   90.00
_cell.angle_gamma   90.00
#
_symmetry.space_group_name_H-M   'P 1'
#
loop_
_entity.id
_entity.type
_entity.pdbx_description
1 polymer ?
#
loop_
_entity_poly.entity_id
_entity_poly.type
_entity_poly.pdbx_seq_one_letter_code
_entity_poly.pdbx_strand_id
1 'polypeptide(L)'
;MEPVELREALETATSNKGISAQRVERINSLLEAVEDTHYTDGVTLREFSNVQYSTYVKFLTTVPGIEEGDAWWLLQTAFDKPVWPVDSLVDSLLCSLGLLSSEDSDDASGRHTKLEDELIDRQIPTLYRALSTHAVSSGSGTCGDKCEVRKFLLSHRLQEQSKERNGPTVVDLFAGAGGLSCGLSRAGYNIRWAIDIEPNAVATYRLNHPEIPHENVVCGDVREIDLPSRIREVVSEPDLIVGGPPCQSLSQAGYRSRRANDDDYSVLDDERTTLYTKYVETVDELRPKAIVMENVEGMINEVGETGVRVIDWVLDDLEALGDDGVGYQIDFRLQDMAELGVPQKRERVLLVGIRNDLVGSGDEVESILEELSQIDSSYSIRQGLSGLPRLRRGEGGRVLAETGSGSKSTYVKENRLDEGTRLCFNHRAREHPMEKDQVLFDEALEPGDTGWDVKYDSDGEYAEYIEYDVGTAENPRFKDKYRMLKWSDPSPTIVAHLAKDANAYVLPDYYEHARVDPERADPRRNRGLTPREAARLQSFPDEYIFLGPFTSWFRQIGNAVPPIAGRVLGTSLSRYTTMNDSTYDTKKSTAAAETAADD
;
A
#
# COMPACT_ATOMS: atom_id res chain seq x y z
N MET A 1 -19.06 -7.73 -33.08
CA MET A 1 -19.25 -7.01 -34.35
C MET A 1 -17.88 -6.74 -34.91
N GLU A 2 -17.72 -6.91 -36.21
CA GLU A 2 -16.56 -6.38 -36.92
C GLU A 2 -16.60 -4.85 -36.92
N PRO A 3 -15.46 -4.14 -37.00
CA PRO A 3 -15.44 -2.66 -36.94
C PRO A 3 -16.33 -2.00 -38.01
N VAL A 4 -16.47 -2.65 -39.18
CA VAL A 4 -17.34 -2.20 -40.28
C VAL A 4 -18.82 -2.27 -39.91
N GLU A 5 -19.26 -3.31 -39.20
CA GLU A 5 -20.66 -3.45 -38.77
C GLU A 5 -21.03 -2.41 -37.71
N LEU A 6 -20.09 -2.12 -36.79
CA LEU A 6 -20.25 -1.05 -35.79
C LEU A 6 -20.36 0.32 -36.46
N ARG A 7 -19.54 0.57 -37.49
CA ARG A 7 -19.57 1.80 -38.28
C ARG A 7 -20.90 2.01 -39.01
N GLU A 8 -21.39 1.01 -39.76
CA GLU A 8 -22.68 1.13 -40.46
C GLU A 8 -23.86 1.30 -39.49
N ALA A 9 -23.82 0.64 -38.32
CA ALA A 9 -24.83 0.82 -37.28
C ALA A 9 -24.81 2.24 -36.68
N LEU A 10 -23.63 2.79 -36.41
CA LEU A 10 -23.47 4.16 -35.89
C LEU A 10 -23.85 5.23 -36.91
N GLU A 11 -23.43 5.10 -38.17
CA GLU A 11 -23.81 6.00 -39.27
C GLU A 11 -25.34 5.96 -39.49
N THR A 12 -25.96 4.78 -39.42
CA THR A 12 -27.43 4.62 -39.48
C THR A 12 -28.12 5.31 -38.30
N ALA A 13 -27.69 5.07 -37.07
CA ALA A 13 -28.30 5.62 -35.86
C ALA A 13 -28.16 7.15 -35.76
N THR A 14 -27.01 7.70 -36.17
CA THR A 14 -26.71 9.14 -36.09
C THR A 14 -27.26 9.96 -37.26
N SER A 15 -27.73 9.32 -38.34
CA SER A 15 -28.34 9.98 -39.51
C SER A 15 -29.63 10.76 -39.23
N ASN A 16 -30.25 10.56 -38.06
CA ASN A 16 -31.46 11.28 -37.66
C ASN A 16 -31.18 12.75 -37.27
N LYS A 17 -32.13 13.64 -37.59
CA LYS A 17 -32.03 15.08 -37.31
C LYS A 17 -31.96 15.38 -35.82
N GLY A 18 -30.76 15.61 -35.30
CA GLY A 18 -30.51 16.03 -33.92
C GLY A 18 -29.03 16.05 -33.54
N ILE A 19 -28.21 15.21 -34.18
CA ILE A 19 -26.76 15.13 -33.96
C ILE A 19 -26.04 15.96 -35.04
N SER A 20 -25.04 16.75 -34.64
CA SER A 20 -24.23 17.56 -35.57
C SER A 20 -23.05 16.75 -36.12
N ALA A 21 -22.61 17.07 -37.34
CA ALA A 21 -21.47 16.40 -37.96
C ALA A 21 -20.20 16.45 -37.09
N GLN A 22 -19.99 17.55 -36.37
CA GLN A 22 -18.87 17.72 -35.42
C GLN A 22 -18.91 16.76 -34.22
N ARG A 23 -20.08 16.27 -33.81
CA ARG A 23 -20.17 15.21 -32.78
C ARG A 23 -19.68 13.88 -33.35
N VAL A 24 -20.14 13.51 -34.55
CA VAL A 24 -19.69 12.29 -35.25
C VAL A 24 -18.18 12.34 -35.55
N GLU A 25 -17.67 13.49 -35.99
CA GLU A 25 -16.25 13.71 -36.25
C GLU A 25 -15.39 13.56 -34.98
N ARG A 26 -15.80 14.17 -33.85
CA ARG A 26 -15.14 13.99 -32.54
C ARG A 26 -15.22 12.55 -32.02
N ILE A 27 -16.34 11.87 -32.25
CA ILE A 27 -16.53 10.46 -31.89
C ILE A 27 -15.56 9.58 -32.67
N ASN A 28 -15.41 9.81 -33.98
CA ASN A 28 -14.45 9.09 -34.80
C ASN A 28 -13.01 9.36 -34.30
N SER A 29 -12.63 10.62 -34.06
CA SER A 29 -11.28 10.92 -33.53
C SER A 29 -11.02 10.36 -32.12
N LEU A 30 -12.07 10.16 -31.30
CA LEU A 30 -11.93 9.47 -30.00
C LEU A 30 -11.73 7.96 -30.18
N LEU A 31 -12.46 7.34 -31.11
CA LEU A 31 -12.34 5.92 -31.42
C LEU A 31 -10.99 5.62 -32.10
N GLU A 32 -10.59 6.42 -33.09
CA GLU A 32 -9.26 6.37 -33.74
C GLU A 32 -8.14 6.53 -32.70
N ALA A 33 -8.26 7.47 -31.76
CA ALA A 33 -7.27 7.65 -30.69
C ALA A 33 -7.24 6.51 -29.65
N VAL A 34 -8.29 5.69 -29.54
CA VAL A 34 -8.29 4.45 -28.74
C VAL A 34 -7.73 3.27 -29.56
N GLU A 35 -8.04 3.22 -30.86
CA GLU A 35 -7.61 2.18 -31.79
C GLU A 35 -6.10 2.26 -32.07
N ASP A 36 -5.54 3.45 -32.29
CA ASP A 36 -4.09 3.68 -32.37
C ASP A 36 -3.36 3.34 -31.05
N THR A 37 -4.03 3.42 -29.89
CA THR A 37 -3.49 2.94 -28.61
C THR A 37 -3.64 1.43 -28.42
N HIS A 38 -3.17 0.66 -29.41
CA HIS A 38 -2.67 -0.68 -29.12
C HIS A 38 -1.64 -0.59 -27.99
N TYR A 39 -1.79 -1.42 -26.96
CA TYR A 39 -1.13 -1.29 -25.64
C TYR A 39 -1.65 -0.11 -24.77
N THR A 40 -2.88 -0.26 -24.28
CA THR A 40 -3.19 0.17 -22.90
C THR A 40 -3.30 -1.07 -22.00
N ASP A 41 -2.67 -1.03 -20.84
CA ASP A 41 -2.21 -2.27 -20.20
C ASP A 41 -3.32 -3.07 -19.50
N GLY A 42 -3.70 -4.18 -20.14
CA GLY A 42 -4.24 -5.37 -19.48
C GLY A 42 -5.68 -5.28 -18.94
N VAL A 43 -6.52 -4.33 -19.39
CA VAL A 43 -7.93 -4.25 -18.97
C VAL A 43 -8.88 -4.23 -20.16
N THR A 44 -9.56 -5.35 -20.42
CA THR A 44 -10.84 -5.31 -21.14
C THR A 44 -11.97 -5.10 -20.12
N LEU A 45 -12.92 -4.21 -20.42
CA LEU A 45 -13.88 -3.68 -19.42
C LEU A 45 -15.03 -4.65 -19.06
N ARG A 46 -14.88 -5.94 -19.35
CA ARG A 46 -15.95 -6.96 -19.36
C ARG A 46 -16.55 -7.29 -17.99
N GLU A 47 -15.96 -6.83 -16.88
CA GLU A 47 -16.30 -7.27 -15.52
C GLU A 47 -17.02 -6.22 -14.64
N PHE A 48 -17.40 -5.06 -15.18
CA PHE A 48 -18.14 -4.04 -14.44
C PHE A 48 -19.66 -4.18 -14.63
N SER A 49 -20.43 -4.18 -13.54
CA SER A 49 -21.88 -4.46 -13.59
C SER A 49 -22.81 -3.64 -12.68
N ASN A 50 -22.33 -2.84 -11.73
CA ASN A 50 -23.19 -2.39 -10.61
C ASN A 50 -23.43 -0.85 -10.41
N VAL A 51 -22.60 0.09 -10.90
CA VAL A 51 -22.78 1.54 -10.58
C VAL A 51 -23.93 2.20 -11.36
N GLN A 52 -24.55 3.26 -10.81
CA GLN A 52 -25.48 4.11 -11.57
C GLN A 52 -24.76 5.14 -12.46
N TYR A 53 -25.12 5.11 -13.75
CA TYR A 53 -24.50 5.88 -14.83
C TYR A 53 -24.72 7.40 -14.70
N SER A 54 -25.87 7.84 -14.18
CA SER A 54 -26.20 9.27 -14.00
C SER A 54 -25.22 10.02 -13.08
N THR A 55 -24.62 9.32 -12.11
CA THR A 55 -23.57 9.87 -11.24
C THR A 55 -22.27 10.11 -12.02
N TYR A 56 -21.88 9.17 -12.89
CA TYR A 56 -20.76 9.37 -13.81
C TYR A 56 -21.04 10.49 -14.81
N VAL A 57 -22.27 10.63 -15.31
CA VAL A 57 -22.66 11.71 -16.23
C VAL A 57 -22.51 13.07 -15.58
N LYS A 58 -23.14 13.29 -14.41
CA LYS A 58 -23.03 14.56 -13.68
C LYS A 58 -21.57 14.93 -13.40
N PHE A 59 -20.76 13.93 -13.07
CA PHE A 59 -19.33 14.11 -12.83
C PHE A 59 -18.56 14.46 -14.12
N LEU A 60 -18.80 13.75 -15.23
CA LEU A 60 -18.21 14.07 -16.54
C LEU A 60 -18.59 15.49 -17.01
N THR A 61 -19.83 15.93 -16.77
CA THR A 61 -20.25 17.32 -17.07
C THR A 61 -19.59 18.41 -16.21
N THR A 62 -18.81 18.05 -15.18
CA THR A 62 -17.94 19.02 -14.49
C THR A 62 -16.64 19.30 -15.23
N VAL A 63 -16.29 18.49 -16.24
CA VAL A 63 -15.13 18.68 -17.10
C VAL A 63 -15.45 19.71 -18.20
N PRO A 64 -14.70 20.83 -18.32
CA PRO A 64 -15.00 21.86 -19.31
C PRO A 64 -15.00 21.34 -20.75
N GLY A 65 -16.17 21.31 -21.38
CA GLY A 65 -16.34 20.91 -22.78
C GLY A 65 -17.07 19.57 -22.99
N ILE A 66 -17.48 18.86 -21.94
CA ILE A 66 -18.37 17.70 -22.02
C ILE A 66 -19.81 18.13 -21.68
N GLU A 67 -20.76 18.03 -22.61
CA GLU A 67 -22.19 18.23 -22.31
C GLU A 67 -22.84 16.93 -21.80
N GLU A 68 -24.03 17.03 -21.18
CA GLU A 68 -24.69 15.87 -20.54
C GLU A 68 -24.97 14.71 -21.52
N GLY A 69 -25.30 15.03 -22.77
CA GLY A 69 -25.43 14.04 -23.84
C GLY A 69 -24.11 13.37 -24.21
N ASP A 70 -23.01 14.11 -24.27
CA ASP A 70 -21.67 13.56 -24.57
C ASP A 70 -21.18 12.67 -23.42
N ALA A 71 -21.52 13.02 -22.18
CA ALA A 71 -21.21 12.25 -20.98
C ALA A 71 -21.98 10.91 -20.90
N TRP A 72 -23.27 10.88 -21.26
CA TRP A 72 -24.00 9.62 -21.44
C TRP A 72 -23.40 8.76 -22.56
N TRP A 73 -22.99 9.39 -23.66
CA TRP A 73 -22.43 8.68 -24.82
C TRP A 73 -21.03 8.09 -24.57
N LEU A 74 -20.19 8.81 -23.83
CA LEU A 74 -18.90 8.33 -23.32
C LEU A 74 -19.06 7.08 -22.45
N LEU A 75 -20.08 7.02 -21.59
CA LEU A 75 -20.35 5.83 -20.79
C LEU A 75 -20.84 4.65 -21.63
N GLN A 76 -21.65 4.91 -22.66
CA GLN A 76 -22.15 3.88 -23.56
C GLN A 76 -21.04 3.21 -24.36
N THR A 77 -19.99 3.96 -24.75
CA THR A 77 -18.89 3.46 -25.58
C THR A 77 -17.63 3.05 -24.81
N ALA A 78 -17.35 3.64 -23.64
CA ALA A 78 -16.14 3.33 -22.86
C ALA A 78 -16.30 2.17 -21.85
N PHE A 79 -17.42 1.45 -21.84
CA PHE A 79 -17.68 0.36 -20.88
C PHE A 79 -18.36 -0.91 -21.46
N ASP A 80 -18.93 -0.88 -22.67
CA ASP A 80 -19.48 -2.04 -23.40
C ASP A 80 -20.44 -2.97 -22.61
N LYS A 81 -21.17 -2.42 -21.63
CA LYS A 81 -22.25 -3.12 -20.90
C LYS A 81 -23.44 -2.21 -20.61
N PRO A 82 -24.67 -2.78 -20.52
CA PRO A 82 -25.90 -2.01 -20.57
C PRO A 82 -26.17 -1.31 -19.24
N VAL A 83 -25.96 0.00 -19.20
CA VAL A 83 -26.52 0.86 -18.15
C VAL A 83 -27.97 1.20 -18.48
N TRP A 84 -28.79 1.41 -17.46
CA TRP A 84 -30.21 1.75 -17.61
C TRP A 84 -30.50 3.06 -16.86
N PRO A 85 -30.90 4.16 -17.54
CA PRO A 85 -31.32 5.38 -16.87
C PRO A 85 -32.64 5.16 -16.12
N VAL A 86 -32.74 5.69 -14.90
CA VAL A 86 -34.03 5.88 -14.22
C VAL A 86 -34.59 7.22 -14.69
N ASP A 87 -35.33 7.17 -15.79
CA ASP A 87 -36.02 8.29 -16.41
C ASP A 87 -37.42 7.82 -16.81
N SER A 88 -38.44 8.67 -16.63
CA SER A 88 -39.84 8.27 -16.81
C SER A 88 -40.20 7.86 -18.25
N LEU A 89 -39.42 8.28 -19.25
CA LEU A 89 -39.53 7.81 -20.63
C LEU A 89 -38.92 6.41 -20.81
N VAL A 90 -37.86 6.10 -20.07
CA VAL A 90 -37.19 4.79 -20.08
C VAL A 90 -37.98 3.75 -19.30
N ASP A 91 -38.56 4.13 -18.15
CA ASP A 91 -39.47 3.27 -17.39
C ASP A 91 -40.74 2.98 -18.20
N SER A 92 -41.29 3.99 -18.89
CA SER A 92 -42.43 3.81 -19.80
C SER A 92 -42.08 2.88 -20.98
N LEU A 93 -40.86 2.97 -21.52
CA LEU A 93 -40.36 2.06 -22.56
C LEU A 93 -40.24 0.61 -22.03
N LEU A 94 -39.68 0.39 -20.84
CA LEU A 94 -39.57 -0.94 -20.21
C LEU A 94 -40.93 -1.59 -19.96
N CYS A 95 -41.90 -0.82 -19.44
CA CYS A 95 -43.27 -1.27 -19.26
C CYS A 95 -43.94 -1.61 -20.61
N SER A 96 -43.67 -0.84 -21.68
CA SER A 96 -44.17 -1.15 -23.03
C SER A 96 -43.56 -2.41 -23.65
N LEU A 97 -42.36 -2.80 -23.20
CA LEU A 97 -41.68 -4.05 -23.58
C LEU A 97 -42.05 -5.25 -22.67
N GLY A 98 -42.87 -5.04 -21.64
CA GLY A 98 -43.32 -6.09 -20.72
C GLY A 98 -42.27 -6.61 -19.74
N LEU A 99 -41.22 -5.82 -19.47
CA LEU A 99 -40.06 -6.23 -18.65
C LEU A 99 -40.12 -5.73 -17.19
N LEU A 100 -41.14 -4.94 -16.83
CA LEU A 100 -41.41 -4.44 -15.48
C LEU A 100 -42.92 -4.47 -15.19
N SER A 101 -43.29 -4.52 -13.91
CA SER A 101 -44.68 -4.35 -13.45
C SER A 101 -44.93 -2.90 -13.02
N SER A 102 -46.18 -2.45 -13.10
CA SER A 102 -46.58 -1.10 -12.72
C SER A 102 -46.82 -0.90 -11.22
N GLU A 103 -46.52 -1.89 -10.38
CA GLU A 103 -46.71 -1.83 -8.92
C GLU A 103 -45.38 -1.71 -8.14
N ASP A 104 -44.23 -1.82 -8.83
CA ASP A 104 -42.88 -1.80 -8.23
C ASP A 104 -42.26 -0.38 -8.09
N SER A 105 -43.04 0.69 -8.31
CA SER A 105 -42.54 2.07 -8.46
C SER A 105 -42.28 2.87 -7.18
N ASP A 106 -42.82 2.45 -6.03
CA ASP A 106 -43.22 3.41 -4.99
C ASP A 106 -42.22 3.64 -3.82
N ASP A 107 -41.06 2.97 -3.79
CA ASP A 107 -39.91 3.39 -2.95
C ASP A 107 -38.58 3.38 -3.72
N ALA A 108 -38.26 4.53 -4.29
CA ALA A 108 -36.96 4.80 -4.90
C ALA A 108 -35.85 5.11 -3.88
N SER A 109 -36.18 5.42 -2.62
CA SER A 109 -35.23 5.96 -1.64
C SER A 109 -34.50 4.86 -0.88
N GLY A 110 -35.23 3.89 -0.29
CA GLY A 110 -34.62 2.78 0.44
C GLY A 110 -33.77 1.86 -0.45
N ARG A 111 -34.04 1.87 -1.76
CA ARG A 111 -33.29 1.16 -2.80
C ARG A 111 -32.02 1.88 -3.25
N HIS A 112 -31.92 3.20 -3.07
CA HIS A 112 -30.77 4.00 -3.52
C HIS A 112 -29.55 3.79 -2.62
N THR A 113 -29.70 4.00 -1.30
CA THR A 113 -28.60 3.95 -0.32
C THR A 113 -27.93 2.59 -0.27
N LYS A 114 -28.72 1.50 -0.28
CA LYS A 114 -28.19 0.12 -0.35
C LYS A 114 -27.33 -0.15 -1.59
N LEU A 115 -27.60 0.52 -2.71
CA LEU A 115 -26.75 0.42 -3.88
C LEU A 115 -25.48 1.25 -3.67
N GLU A 116 -25.56 2.53 -3.28
CA GLU A 116 -24.36 3.38 -3.10
C GLU A 116 -23.30 2.74 -2.17
N ASP A 117 -23.71 2.15 -1.05
CA ASP A 117 -22.80 1.48 -0.10
C ASP A 117 -22.07 0.26 -0.69
N GLU A 118 -22.69 -0.50 -1.60
CA GLU A 118 -22.05 -1.63 -2.29
C GLU A 118 -21.06 -1.21 -3.39
N LEU A 119 -21.06 0.07 -3.78
CA LEU A 119 -20.41 0.58 -5.00
C LEU A 119 -19.14 1.37 -4.78
N ILE A 120 -19.09 2.13 -3.69
CA ILE A 120 -17.94 2.97 -3.28
C ILE A 120 -16.64 2.16 -3.20
N ASP A 121 -16.72 0.86 -2.92
CA ASP A 121 -15.57 -0.02 -2.72
C ASP A 121 -14.98 -0.67 -3.99
N ARG A 122 -15.53 -0.44 -5.20
CA ARG A 122 -15.08 -1.18 -6.41
C ARG A 122 -14.68 -0.38 -7.66
N GLN A 123 -15.11 0.88 -7.86
CA GLN A 123 -14.98 1.51 -9.20
C GLN A 123 -14.11 2.77 -9.32
N ILE A 124 -13.52 3.29 -8.23
CA ILE A 124 -12.61 4.45 -8.31
C ILE A 124 -11.41 4.21 -9.27
N PRO A 125 -10.71 3.06 -9.26
CA PRO A 125 -9.56 2.81 -10.14
C PRO A 125 -9.89 2.69 -11.64
N THR A 126 -11.18 2.67 -12.01
CA THR A 126 -11.65 2.63 -13.41
C THR A 126 -12.12 4.01 -13.86
N LEU A 127 -12.87 4.72 -13.00
CA LEU A 127 -13.21 6.14 -13.21
C LEU A 127 -11.95 7.01 -13.39
N TYR A 128 -10.92 6.73 -12.56
CA TYR A 128 -9.53 7.18 -12.70
C TYR A 128 -9.05 7.16 -14.16
N ARG A 129 -9.20 6.03 -14.86
CA ARG A 129 -8.57 5.80 -16.17
C ARG A 129 -9.31 6.56 -17.25
N ALA A 130 -10.65 6.48 -17.27
CA ALA A 130 -11.49 7.22 -18.21
C ALA A 130 -11.22 8.73 -18.16
N LEU A 131 -11.15 9.31 -16.96
CA LEU A 131 -10.78 10.71 -16.75
C LEU A 131 -9.41 11.06 -17.31
N SER A 132 -8.43 10.20 -17.06
CA SER A 132 -7.02 10.50 -17.30
C SER A 132 -6.65 10.40 -18.77
N THR A 133 -7.23 9.42 -19.48
CA THR A 133 -7.19 9.37 -20.93
C THR A 133 -7.90 10.59 -21.52
N HIS A 134 -9.10 10.94 -21.05
CA HIS A 134 -9.82 12.11 -21.54
C HIS A 134 -9.04 13.43 -21.32
N ALA A 135 -8.42 13.63 -20.16
CA ALA A 135 -7.64 14.84 -19.85
C ALA A 135 -6.38 14.97 -20.72
N VAL A 136 -5.77 13.84 -21.10
CA VAL A 136 -4.64 13.82 -22.06
C VAL A 136 -5.14 14.11 -23.48
N SER A 137 -6.12 13.36 -23.99
CA SER A 137 -6.61 13.48 -25.38
C SER A 137 -7.29 14.81 -25.68
N SER A 138 -7.86 15.49 -24.67
CA SER A 138 -8.43 16.85 -24.79
C SER A 138 -7.39 17.97 -24.69
N GLY A 139 -6.12 17.66 -24.41
CA GLY A 139 -5.06 18.65 -24.17
C GLY A 139 -5.24 19.47 -22.88
N SER A 140 -6.16 19.08 -22.00
CA SER A 140 -6.54 19.82 -20.78
C SER A 140 -5.75 19.42 -19.52
N GLY A 141 -4.87 18.42 -19.62
CA GLY A 141 -4.17 17.76 -18.52
C GLY A 141 -3.12 18.56 -17.72
N THR A 142 -3.30 19.87 -17.51
CA THR A 142 -2.40 20.78 -16.77
C THR A 142 -2.71 20.88 -15.27
N CYS A 143 -2.99 19.74 -14.64
CA CYS A 143 -3.17 19.58 -13.18
C CYS A 143 -1.80 19.56 -12.48
N GLY A 144 -1.32 20.74 -12.04
CA GLY A 144 -0.01 20.90 -11.39
C GLY A 144 0.07 20.34 -9.95
N ASP A 145 1.27 20.33 -9.37
CA ASP A 145 1.67 19.58 -8.15
C ASP A 145 0.76 19.65 -6.91
N LYS A 146 -0.09 20.68 -6.80
CA LYS A 146 -1.04 20.87 -5.67
C LYS A 146 -2.45 20.32 -5.96
N CYS A 147 -2.65 19.71 -7.11
CA CYS A 147 -3.89 19.11 -7.56
C CYS A 147 -4.09 17.76 -6.85
N GLU A 148 -5.19 17.64 -6.10
CA GLU A 148 -5.52 16.48 -5.23
C GLU A 148 -5.56 15.15 -6.01
N VAL A 149 -5.98 15.20 -7.28
CA VAL A 149 -6.16 14.04 -8.15
C VAL A 149 -4.97 13.79 -9.08
N ARG A 150 -3.83 14.49 -8.93
CA ARG A 150 -2.69 14.37 -9.86
C ARG A 150 -2.17 12.94 -10.00
N LYS A 151 -2.10 12.17 -8.91
CA LYS A 151 -1.68 10.75 -8.90
C LYS A 151 -2.57 9.85 -9.76
N PHE A 152 -3.76 10.32 -10.13
CA PHE A 152 -4.65 9.59 -11.02
C PHE A 152 -4.33 9.85 -12.49
N LEU A 153 -3.74 11.00 -12.85
CA LEU A 153 -3.55 11.41 -14.23
C LEU A 153 -2.33 10.76 -14.90
N LEU A 154 -2.54 10.29 -16.14
CA LEU A 154 -1.48 9.80 -17.02
C LEU A 154 -0.48 10.91 -17.37
N SER A 155 -0.93 12.16 -17.57
CA SER A 155 -0.03 13.29 -17.83
C SER A 155 0.94 13.53 -16.66
N HIS A 156 0.46 13.45 -15.41
CA HIS A 156 1.31 13.55 -14.23
C HIS A 156 2.29 12.37 -14.16
N ARG A 157 1.85 11.13 -14.41
CA ARG A 157 2.75 9.96 -14.42
C ARG A 157 3.88 10.11 -15.46
N LEU A 158 3.54 10.50 -16.69
CA LEU A 158 4.53 10.74 -17.75
C LEU A 158 5.47 11.92 -17.40
N GLN A 159 4.97 12.95 -16.72
CA GLN A 159 5.78 14.04 -16.18
C GLN A 159 6.71 13.60 -15.04
N GLU A 160 6.29 12.67 -14.18
CA GLU A 160 7.18 12.08 -13.17
C GLU A 160 8.23 11.18 -13.81
N GLN A 161 7.87 10.31 -14.75
CA GLN A 161 8.78 9.40 -15.44
C GLN A 161 9.83 10.13 -16.29
N SER A 162 9.50 11.30 -16.86
CA SER A 162 10.42 12.13 -17.65
C SER A 162 11.34 13.04 -16.85
N LYS A 163 11.23 13.08 -15.50
CA LYS A 163 12.22 13.77 -14.65
C LYS A 163 13.50 12.96 -14.53
N GLU A 164 14.63 13.58 -14.85
CA GLU A 164 15.96 13.04 -14.55
C GLU A 164 16.11 12.81 -13.03
N ARG A 165 16.61 11.63 -12.65
CA ARG A 165 16.86 11.23 -11.26
C ARG A 165 18.26 10.64 -11.14
N ASN A 166 19.16 11.42 -10.54
CA ASN A 166 20.59 11.11 -10.45
C ASN A 166 20.99 10.51 -9.08
N GLY A 167 20.01 10.05 -8.30
CA GLY A 167 20.24 9.30 -7.06
C GLY A 167 20.43 7.80 -7.31
N PRO A 168 20.98 7.04 -6.34
CA PRO A 168 21.32 5.64 -6.52
C PRO A 168 20.11 4.79 -6.87
N THR A 169 20.33 3.81 -7.74
CA THR A 169 19.29 2.92 -8.28
C THR A 169 18.90 1.82 -7.30
N VAL A 170 17.59 1.51 -7.23
CA VAL A 170 17.05 0.50 -6.31
C VAL A 170 16.16 -0.51 -7.03
N VAL A 171 16.27 -1.77 -6.59
CA VAL A 171 15.35 -2.88 -6.87
C VAL A 171 14.65 -3.28 -5.57
N ASP A 172 13.32 -3.35 -5.56
CA ASP A 172 12.52 -3.75 -4.38
C ASP A 172 11.84 -5.12 -4.60
N LEU A 173 12.36 -6.17 -3.97
CA LEU A 173 11.86 -7.54 -4.06
C LEU A 173 10.88 -7.85 -2.92
N PHE A 174 9.74 -8.47 -3.22
CA PHE A 174 8.65 -8.65 -2.24
C PHE A 174 8.13 -7.29 -1.72
N ALA A 175 8.05 -6.31 -2.62
CA ALA A 175 7.87 -4.89 -2.30
C ALA A 175 6.52 -4.55 -1.62
N GLY A 176 5.55 -5.46 -1.66
CA GLY A 176 4.22 -5.28 -1.13
C GLY A 176 3.57 -3.98 -1.60
N ALA A 177 3.23 -3.14 -0.64
CA ALA A 177 2.60 -1.83 -0.88
C ALA A 177 3.61 -0.66 -0.88
N GLY A 178 4.91 -0.92 -1.04
CA GLY A 178 5.93 0.11 -1.28
C GLY A 178 6.36 0.91 -0.06
N GLY A 179 6.24 0.38 1.15
CA GLY A 179 6.66 1.08 2.38
C GLY A 179 8.16 1.39 2.42
N LEU A 180 9.00 0.40 2.10
CA LEU A 180 10.46 0.56 2.06
C LEU A 180 10.88 1.50 0.93
N SER A 181 10.41 1.25 -0.31
CA SER A 181 10.56 2.16 -1.46
C SER A 181 10.14 3.61 -1.16
N CYS A 182 9.01 3.84 -0.50
CA CYS A 182 8.56 5.18 -0.11
C CYS A 182 9.53 5.89 0.85
N GLY A 183 10.23 5.14 1.70
CA GLY A 183 11.32 5.66 2.51
C GLY A 183 12.57 6.00 1.69
N LEU A 184 13.00 5.07 0.84
CA LEU A 184 14.21 5.21 0.02
C LEU A 184 14.10 6.36 -1.00
N SER A 185 12.96 6.50 -1.71
CA SER A 185 12.70 7.66 -2.57
C SER A 185 12.78 8.99 -1.80
N ARG A 186 12.43 9.00 -0.51
CA ARG A 186 12.55 10.18 0.37
C ARG A 186 13.95 10.42 0.93
N ALA A 187 14.83 9.43 0.87
CA ALA A 187 16.29 9.60 1.06
C ALA A 187 17.01 10.01 -0.24
N GLY A 188 16.29 10.15 -1.36
CA GLY A 188 16.83 10.58 -2.65
C GLY A 188 17.20 9.44 -3.61
N TYR A 189 16.87 8.19 -3.27
CA TYR A 189 17.09 7.04 -4.15
C TYR A 189 16.12 7.04 -5.33
N ASN A 190 16.50 6.31 -6.37
CA ASN A 190 15.79 6.19 -7.64
C ASN A 190 15.34 4.74 -7.81
N ILE A 191 14.15 4.41 -7.33
CA ILE A 191 13.61 3.04 -7.49
C ILE A 191 13.32 2.79 -8.97
N ARG A 192 13.85 1.71 -9.53
CA ARG A 192 13.78 1.43 -10.97
C ARG A 192 12.92 0.22 -11.31
N TRP A 193 12.86 -0.75 -10.40
CA TRP A 193 12.16 -2.02 -10.60
C TRP A 193 11.65 -2.55 -9.26
N ALA A 194 10.49 -3.21 -9.26
CA ALA A 194 9.92 -3.82 -8.08
C ALA A 194 9.04 -5.02 -8.43
N ILE A 195 8.88 -5.98 -7.51
CA ILE A 195 7.96 -7.12 -7.68
C ILE A 195 7.22 -7.47 -6.39
N ASP A 196 5.93 -7.79 -6.53
CA ASP A 196 5.15 -8.49 -5.52
C ASP A 196 4.12 -9.43 -6.18
N ILE A 197 3.58 -10.38 -5.42
CA ILE A 197 2.60 -11.38 -5.89
C ILE A 197 1.14 -10.94 -5.63
N GLU A 198 0.88 -10.02 -4.70
CA GLU A 198 -0.47 -9.57 -4.32
C GLU A 198 -0.95 -8.41 -5.24
N PRO A 199 -1.94 -8.63 -6.12
CA PRO A 199 -2.31 -7.63 -7.13
C PRO A 199 -2.82 -6.31 -6.56
N ASN A 200 -3.43 -6.32 -5.36
CA ASN A 200 -3.86 -5.09 -4.69
C ASN A 200 -2.67 -4.26 -4.19
N ALA A 201 -1.59 -4.92 -3.77
CA ALA A 201 -0.38 -4.29 -3.28
C ALA A 201 0.42 -3.68 -4.44
N VAL A 202 0.60 -4.44 -5.54
CA VAL A 202 1.20 -3.93 -6.79
C VAL A 202 0.42 -2.75 -7.38
N ALA A 203 -0.92 -2.79 -7.33
CA ALA A 203 -1.75 -1.67 -7.76
C ALA A 203 -1.55 -0.41 -6.88
N THR A 204 -1.46 -0.57 -5.56
CA THR A 204 -1.09 0.50 -4.62
C THR A 204 0.31 1.05 -4.91
N TYR A 205 1.28 0.17 -5.15
CA TYR A 205 2.66 0.54 -5.45
C TYR A 205 2.73 1.40 -6.73
N ARG A 206 2.19 0.89 -7.86
CA ARG A 206 2.09 1.60 -9.16
C ARG A 206 1.36 2.95 -9.10
N LEU A 207 0.48 3.15 -8.12
CA LEU A 207 -0.20 4.44 -7.89
C LEU A 207 0.67 5.45 -7.16
N ASN A 208 1.41 5.00 -6.15
CA ASN A 208 2.16 5.88 -5.26
C ASN A 208 3.60 6.11 -5.69
N HIS A 209 4.10 5.29 -6.61
CA HIS A 209 5.37 5.42 -7.32
C HIS A 209 5.16 5.74 -8.81
N PRO A 210 4.51 6.88 -9.16
CA PRO A 210 4.29 7.27 -10.56
C PRO A 210 5.59 7.52 -11.33
N GLU A 211 6.73 7.68 -10.65
CA GLU A 211 8.05 7.81 -11.25
C GLU A 211 8.54 6.56 -11.99
N ILE A 212 7.94 5.40 -11.75
CA ILE A 212 8.38 4.11 -12.28
C ILE A 212 7.48 3.71 -13.47
N PRO A 213 8.04 3.19 -14.58
CA PRO A 213 7.26 2.52 -15.63
C PRO A 213 6.44 1.37 -15.05
N HIS A 214 5.20 1.19 -15.53
CA HIS A 214 4.26 0.22 -14.94
C HIS A 214 4.74 -1.22 -15.11
N GLU A 215 5.44 -1.47 -16.21
CA GLU A 215 6.05 -2.71 -16.66
C GLU A 215 7.23 -3.15 -15.78
N ASN A 216 7.84 -2.20 -15.06
CA ASN A 216 8.94 -2.41 -14.12
C ASN A 216 8.45 -2.64 -12.69
N VAL A 217 7.16 -2.41 -12.41
CA VAL A 217 6.52 -2.84 -11.16
C VAL A 217 5.72 -4.10 -11.47
N VAL A 218 6.34 -5.26 -11.35
CA VAL A 218 5.81 -6.54 -11.80
C VAL A 218 4.83 -7.13 -10.78
N CYS A 219 3.77 -7.78 -11.29
CA CYS A 219 2.85 -8.59 -10.49
C CYS A 219 3.05 -10.06 -10.87
N GLY A 220 3.59 -10.88 -9.96
CA GLY A 220 3.87 -12.28 -10.24
C GLY A 220 4.61 -13.00 -9.12
N ASP A 221 4.78 -14.32 -9.27
CA ASP A 221 5.58 -15.14 -8.35
C ASP A 221 7.07 -15.06 -8.75
N VAL A 222 7.94 -14.74 -7.80
CA VAL A 222 9.40 -14.67 -7.99
C VAL A 222 10.02 -16.01 -8.42
N ARG A 223 9.29 -17.13 -8.25
CA ARG A 223 9.72 -18.47 -8.68
C ARG A 223 9.45 -18.74 -10.15
N GLU A 224 8.57 -17.96 -10.79
CA GLU A 224 8.16 -18.13 -12.19
C GLU A 224 8.84 -17.12 -13.14
N ILE A 225 9.66 -16.21 -12.60
CA ILE A 225 10.25 -15.07 -13.31
C ILE A 225 11.78 -15.08 -13.14
N ASP A 226 12.49 -14.99 -14.26
CA ASP A 226 13.93 -14.69 -14.29
C ASP A 226 14.15 -13.23 -13.85
N LEU A 227 14.32 -13.03 -12.53
CA LEU A 227 14.51 -11.69 -11.95
C LEU A 227 15.77 -11.00 -12.52
N PRO A 228 16.96 -11.64 -12.56
CA PRO A 228 18.17 -10.98 -13.07
C PRO A 228 18.02 -10.48 -14.52
N SER A 229 17.51 -11.29 -15.44
CA SER A 229 17.31 -10.86 -16.83
C SER A 229 16.28 -9.73 -16.94
N ARG A 230 15.13 -9.84 -16.23
CA ARG A 230 14.07 -8.82 -16.24
C ARG A 230 14.50 -7.49 -15.60
N ILE A 231 15.43 -7.51 -14.65
CA ILE A 231 16.00 -6.31 -14.03
C ILE A 231 17.06 -5.68 -14.94
N ARG A 232 17.91 -6.50 -15.59
CA ARG A 232 18.97 -6.05 -16.52
C ARG A 232 18.44 -5.30 -17.76
N GLU A 233 17.17 -5.50 -18.13
CA GLU A 233 16.46 -4.67 -19.12
C GLU A 233 16.35 -3.18 -18.71
N VAL A 234 16.45 -2.87 -17.41
CA VAL A 234 16.18 -1.55 -16.82
C VAL A 234 17.39 -0.98 -16.08
N VAL A 235 18.15 -1.82 -15.38
CA VAL A 235 19.35 -1.47 -14.61
C VAL A 235 20.36 -2.61 -14.73
N SER A 236 21.55 -2.33 -15.27
CA SER A 236 22.60 -3.34 -15.47
C SER A 236 23.25 -3.82 -14.16
N GLU A 237 23.47 -2.89 -13.24
CA GLU A 237 24.07 -3.10 -11.91
C GLU A 237 23.35 -2.11 -10.96
N PRO A 238 22.44 -2.57 -10.08
CA PRO A 238 21.72 -1.69 -9.17
C PRO A 238 22.60 -1.30 -7.97
N ASP A 239 22.54 -0.04 -7.55
CA ASP A 239 23.32 0.41 -6.38
C ASP A 239 22.82 -0.24 -5.08
N LEU A 240 21.54 -0.59 -5.00
CA LEU A 240 20.91 -1.22 -3.84
C LEU A 240 19.84 -2.24 -4.26
N ILE A 241 19.88 -3.44 -3.69
CA ILE A 241 18.74 -4.37 -3.68
C ILE A 241 18.15 -4.38 -2.28
N VAL A 242 16.81 -4.29 -2.19
CA VAL A 242 16.08 -4.44 -0.92
C VAL A 242 14.97 -5.47 -1.05
N GLY A 243 14.53 -6.03 0.08
CA GLY A 243 13.32 -6.84 0.09
C GLY A 243 12.95 -7.48 1.43
N GLY A 244 11.77 -8.10 1.46
CA GLY A 244 11.25 -8.82 2.63
C GLY A 244 10.70 -10.21 2.30
N PRO A 245 11.55 -11.25 2.14
CA PRO A 245 11.11 -12.61 1.84
C PRO A 245 10.14 -13.16 2.91
N PRO A 246 8.98 -13.73 2.53
CA PRO A 246 7.83 -13.86 3.44
C PRO A 246 7.90 -15.06 4.40
N CYS A 247 8.64 -14.92 5.51
CA CYS A 247 8.82 -15.88 6.59
C CYS A 247 7.57 -16.14 7.48
N GLN A 248 6.40 -16.35 6.88
CA GLN A 248 5.12 -16.54 7.59
C GLN A 248 5.08 -17.80 8.47
N SER A 249 5.88 -18.81 8.13
CA SER A 249 6.13 -20.05 8.89
C SER A 249 6.70 -19.79 10.29
N LEU A 250 7.58 -18.81 10.41
CA LEU A 250 8.37 -18.52 11.61
C LEU A 250 7.65 -17.62 12.63
N SER A 251 6.52 -17.01 12.26
CA SER A 251 5.72 -16.21 13.19
C SER A 251 4.91 -17.09 14.14
N GLN A 252 4.88 -16.78 15.45
CA GLN A 252 4.12 -17.60 16.42
C GLN A 252 2.64 -17.76 16.04
N ALA A 253 2.02 -16.73 15.46
CA ALA A 253 0.64 -16.79 14.98
C ALA A 253 0.49 -17.70 13.75
N GLY A 254 1.41 -17.64 12.78
CA GLY A 254 1.42 -18.49 11.60
C GLY A 254 1.68 -19.97 11.92
N TYR A 255 2.63 -20.24 12.83
CA TYR A 255 2.94 -21.57 13.33
C TYR A 255 1.72 -22.21 14.03
N ARG A 256 1.15 -21.53 15.04
CA ARG A 256 -0.05 -22.01 15.76
C ARG A 256 -1.24 -22.21 14.81
N SER A 257 -1.42 -21.33 13.82
CA SER A 257 -2.52 -21.42 12.85
C SER A 257 -2.38 -22.56 11.84
N ARG A 258 -1.18 -23.16 11.66
CA ARG A 258 -0.98 -24.30 10.77
C ARG A 258 -0.92 -25.62 11.50
N ARG A 259 -0.24 -25.69 12.65
CA ARG A 259 -0.27 -26.87 13.52
C ARG A 259 -1.68 -27.23 14.02
N ALA A 260 -2.61 -26.27 14.07
CA ALA A 260 -4.02 -26.52 14.37
C ALA A 260 -4.84 -27.16 13.22
N ASN A 261 -4.26 -27.31 12.02
CA ASN A 261 -4.87 -27.94 10.85
C ASN A 261 -4.10 -29.18 10.34
N ASP A 262 -2.83 -29.33 10.76
CA ASP A 262 -1.93 -30.40 10.35
C ASP A 262 -0.92 -30.66 11.48
N ASP A 263 -1.01 -31.83 12.13
CA ASP A 263 -0.17 -32.20 13.27
C ASP A 263 1.28 -32.54 12.86
N ASP A 264 1.52 -32.90 11.59
CA ASP A 264 2.84 -33.23 11.04
C ASP A 264 3.55 -32.01 10.40
N TYR A 265 2.97 -30.80 10.48
CA TYR A 265 3.52 -29.59 9.85
C TYR A 265 4.90 -29.18 10.40
N SER A 266 5.90 -29.21 9.51
CA SER A 266 7.25 -28.69 9.71
C SER A 266 7.41 -27.29 9.09
N VAL A 267 8.13 -26.40 9.80
CA VAL A 267 8.50 -25.05 9.35
C VAL A 267 9.64 -25.06 8.32
N LEU A 268 10.49 -26.09 8.36
CA LEU A 268 11.65 -26.25 7.48
C LEU A 268 11.23 -26.75 6.08
N ASP A 269 10.11 -27.49 6.00
CA ASP A 269 9.55 -28.06 4.77
C ASP A 269 8.54 -27.12 4.08
N ASP A 270 8.40 -25.88 4.55
CA ASP A 270 7.54 -24.86 3.94
C ASP A 270 8.26 -24.14 2.79
N GLU A 271 7.74 -24.25 1.56
CA GLU A 271 8.25 -23.56 0.37
C GLU A 271 8.42 -22.03 0.53
N ARG A 272 7.75 -21.41 1.51
CA ARG A 272 7.91 -19.98 1.82
C ARG A 272 9.16 -19.69 2.63
N THR A 273 9.64 -20.64 3.43
CA THR A 273 10.87 -20.52 4.20
C THR A 273 12.09 -20.43 3.27
N THR A 274 12.04 -21.03 2.07
CA THR A 274 13.12 -20.95 1.07
C THR A 274 13.00 -19.80 0.06
N LEU A 275 11.97 -18.95 0.12
CA LEU A 275 11.82 -17.83 -0.83
C LEU A 275 12.94 -16.78 -0.76
N TYR A 276 13.75 -16.77 0.31
CA TYR A 276 14.93 -15.92 0.38
C TYR A 276 16.00 -16.32 -0.65
N THR A 277 16.04 -17.57 -1.15
CA THR A 277 17.05 -17.97 -2.14
C THR A 277 16.88 -17.19 -3.45
N LYS A 278 15.65 -16.79 -3.82
CA LYS A 278 15.41 -15.89 -4.96
C LYS A 278 15.91 -14.45 -4.73
N TYR A 279 16.05 -14.03 -3.48
CA TYR A 279 16.78 -12.80 -3.14
C TYR A 279 18.28 -13.01 -3.33
N VAL A 280 18.85 -14.10 -2.79
CA VAL A 280 20.29 -14.43 -2.91
C VAL A 280 20.72 -14.60 -4.37
N GLU A 281 20.01 -15.40 -5.17
CA GLU A 281 20.24 -15.56 -6.62
C GLU A 281 20.26 -14.22 -7.37
N THR A 282 19.40 -13.27 -6.96
CA THR A 282 19.35 -11.94 -7.59
C THR A 282 20.51 -11.05 -7.14
N VAL A 283 20.97 -11.18 -5.89
CA VAL A 283 22.17 -10.50 -5.37
C VAL A 283 23.45 -11.07 -5.97
N ASP A 284 23.50 -12.38 -6.22
CA ASP A 284 24.60 -13.07 -6.88
C ASP A 284 24.76 -12.63 -8.34
N GLU A 285 23.67 -12.67 -9.12
CA GLU A 285 23.71 -12.30 -10.53
C GLU A 285 23.89 -10.79 -10.77
N LEU A 286 23.35 -9.92 -9.90
CA LEU A 286 23.39 -8.46 -10.11
C LEU A 286 24.46 -7.72 -9.31
N ARG A 287 25.11 -8.37 -8.34
CA ARG A 287 26.21 -7.87 -7.48
C ARG A 287 26.07 -6.39 -7.06
N PRO A 288 24.94 -5.95 -6.45
CA PRO A 288 24.74 -4.57 -6.03
C PRO A 288 25.79 -4.04 -5.05
N LYS A 289 25.92 -2.71 -4.95
CA LYS A 289 26.85 -2.06 -3.99
C LYS A 289 26.46 -2.31 -2.54
N ALA A 290 25.16 -2.39 -2.27
CA ALA A 290 24.59 -2.70 -0.96
C ALA A 290 23.33 -3.59 -1.05
N ILE A 291 23.01 -4.28 0.04
CA ILE A 291 21.80 -5.10 0.20
C ILE A 291 21.09 -4.81 1.54
N VAL A 292 19.76 -4.89 1.57
CA VAL A 292 18.96 -4.83 2.82
C VAL A 292 17.81 -5.84 2.78
N MET A 293 17.82 -6.80 3.71
CA MET A 293 16.68 -7.70 3.94
C MET A 293 15.95 -7.33 5.25
N GLU A 294 14.66 -7.01 5.16
CA GLU A 294 13.77 -6.87 6.33
C GLU A 294 13.11 -8.22 6.64
N ASN A 295 13.04 -8.59 7.92
CA ASN A 295 12.24 -9.73 8.33
C ASN A 295 11.73 -9.68 9.77
N VAL A 296 10.86 -10.62 10.11
CA VAL A 296 10.32 -10.79 11.47
C VAL A 296 11.34 -11.42 12.42
N GLU A 297 11.26 -11.05 13.70
CA GLU A 297 12.01 -11.63 14.82
C GLU A 297 12.02 -13.18 14.84
N GLY A 298 10.97 -13.83 14.34
CA GLY A 298 10.91 -15.29 14.21
C GLY A 298 12.05 -15.91 13.37
N MET A 299 12.71 -15.13 12.50
CA MET A 299 13.83 -15.59 11.67
C MET A 299 15.13 -15.86 12.46
N ILE A 300 15.33 -15.14 13.58
CA ILE A 300 16.52 -15.27 14.45
C ILE A 300 16.27 -16.19 15.66
N ASN A 301 15.06 -16.73 15.78
CA ASN A 301 14.67 -17.67 16.82
C ASN A 301 14.87 -19.13 16.33
N GLU A 302 15.08 -20.06 17.27
CA GLU A 302 15.19 -21.49 16.94
C GLU A 302 13.84 -22.08 16.50
N VAL A 303 13.86 -22.92 15.46
CA VAL A 303 12.69 -23.58 14.90
C VAL A 303 12.27 -24.76 15.79
N GLY A 304 11.45 -24.47 16.80
CA GLY A 304 10.93 -25.48 17.74
C GLY A 304 12.02 -26.01 18.67
N GLU A 305 12.30 -27.31 18.63
CA GLU A 305 13.36 -27.97 19.41
C GLU A 305 14.56 -28.39 18.52
N THR A 306 14.67 -27.85 17.30
CA THR A 306 15.68 -28.31 16.32
C THR A 306 17.07 -27.67 16.49
N GLY A 307 17.19 -26.54 17.20
CA GLY A 307 18.42 -25.74 17.25
C GLY A 307 18.74 -24.96 15.96
N VAL A 308 17.90 -25.03 14.94
CA VAL A 308 18.11 -24.35 13.64
C VAL A 308 17.48 -22.96 13.68
N ARG A 309 18.20 -21.91 13.25
CA ARG A 309 17.66 -20.57 12.99
C ARG A 309 17.72 -20.29 11.50
N VAL A 310 16.70 -19.66 10.93
CA VAL A 310 16.66 -19.40 9.48
C VAL A 310 17.58 -18.26 9.07
N ILE A 311 17.92 -17.34 9.97
CA ILE A 311 18.94 -16.32 9.73
C ILE A 311 20.31 -16.92 9.37
N ASP A 312 20.67 -18.06 9.96
CA ASP A 312 21.98 -18.70 9.76
C ASP A 312 22.16 -19.14 8.31
N TRP A 313 21.12 -19.75 7.72
CA TRP A 313 21.12 -20.16 6.31
C TRP A 313 21.22 -18.96 5.36
N VAL A 314 20.62 -17.81 5.71
CA VAL A 314 20.70 -16.60 4.88
C VAL A 314 22.08 -15.95 4.97
N LEU A 315 22.77 -16.05 6.11
CA LEU A 315 24.16 -15.62 6.24
C LEU A 315 25.09 -16.56 5.47
N ASP A 316 25.00 -17.88 5.69
CA ASP A 316 25.78 -18.90 4.97
C ASP A 316 25.69 -18.72 3.44
N ASP A 317 24.46 -18.60 2.90
CA ASP A 317 24.21 -18.45 1.45
C ASP A 317 24.69 -17.09 0.89
N LEU A 318 24.71 -16.02 1.68
CA LEU A 318 25.19 -14.69 1.24
C LEU A 318 26.70 -14.50 1.41
N GLU A 319 27.32 -15.10 2.43
CA GLU A 319 28.78 -15.11 2.62
C GLU A 319 29.46 -15.95 1.55
N ALA A 320 28.88 -17.10 1.18
CA ALA A 320 29.35 -17.99 0.11
C ALA A 320 29.46 -17.30 -1.27
N LEU A 321 28.76 -16.17 -1.49
CA LEU A 321 28.90 -15.37 -2.72
C LEU A 321 30.34 -14.85 -2.93
N GLY A 322 31.19 -14.87 -1.90
CA GLY A 322 32.61 -14.54 -1.97
C GLY A 322 33.51 -15.62 -2.58
N ASP A 323 33.06 -16.87 -2.71
CA ASP A 323 33.91 -17.96 -3.23
C ASP A 323 34.11 -17.88 -4.76
N ASP A 324 33.05 -17.57 -5.51
CA ASP A 324 33.06 -17.44 -6.97
C ASP A 324 33.05 -15.97 -7.47
N GLY A 325 33.09 -14.97 -6.58
CA GLY A 325 32.94 -13.56 -6.96
C GLY A 325 33.30 -12.54 -5.89
N VAL A 326 32.78 -11.30 -6.02
CA VAL A 326 32.95 -10.26 -5.00
C VAL A 326 31.89 -10.44 -3.92
N GLY A 327 32.29 -10.99 -2.78
CA GLY A 327 31.44 -11.16 -1.60
C GLY A 327 31.08 -9.83 -0.90
N TYR A 328 30.43 -9.95 0.25
CA TYR A 328 29.96 -8.82 1.06
C TYR A 328 30.45 -8.94 2.50
N GLN A 329 30.56 -7.82 3.20
CA GLN A 329 30.47 -7.77 4.66
C GLN A 329 28.98 -7.71 5.00
N ILE A 330 28.52 -8.54 5.94
CA ILE A 330 27.10 -8.71 6.28
C ILE A 330 26.96 -8.86 7.79
N ASP A 331 25.95 -8.22 8.35
CA ASP A 331 25.47 -8.45 9.72
C ASP A 331 23.97 -8.12 9.81
N PHE A 332 23.32 -8.49 10.92
CA PHE A 332 21.91 -8.20 11.17
C PHE A 332 21.66 -7.67 12.59
N ARG A 333 20.66 -6.79 12.72
CA ARG A 333 20.20 -6.30 14.03
C ARG A 333 18.71 -6.52 14.20
N LEU A 334 18.29 -6.90 15.42
CA LEU A 334 16.91 -6.75 15.86
C LEU A 334 16.68 -5.29 16.27
N GLN A 335 15.88 -4.56 15.51
CA GLN A 335 15.66 -3.12 15.64
C GLN A 335 14.19 -2.83 15.96
N ASP A 336 13.88 -2.15 17.07
CA ASP A 336 12.56 -1.55 17.27
C ASP A 336 12.46 -0.29 16.40
N MET A 337 11.46 -0.25 15.53
CA MET A 337 11.14 0.90 14.69
C MET A 337 10.76 2.14 15.52
N ALA A 338 10.39 1.97 16.79
CA ALA A 338 10.13 3.08 17.71
C ALA A 338 11.37 3.97 17.96
N GLU A 339 12.57 3.37 17.97
CA GLU A 339 13.83 4.10 18.16
C GLU A 339 14.15 4.96 16.93
N LEU A 340 13.84 4.45 15.73
CA LEU A 340 14.02 5.12 14.43
C LEU A 340 13.02 6.27 14.15
N GLY A 341 12.16 6.60 15.12
CA GLY A 341 11.19 7.70 14.99
C GLY A 341 9.79 7.28 14.51
N VAL A 342 9.44 5.99 14.54
CA VAL A 342 8.08 5.53 14.21
C VAL A 342 7.20 5.54 15.47
N PRO A 343 5.94 6.01 15.46
CA PRO A 343 5.07 6.05 16.64
C PRO A 343 4.44 4.68 16.99
N GLN A 344 5.26 3.62 16.92
CA GLN A 344 4.84 2.23 16.97
C GLN A 344 6.03 1.36 17.41
N LYS A 345 5.85 0.55 18.45
CA LYS A 345 6.78 -0.55 18.78
C LYS A 345 6.61 -1.65 17.73
N ARG A 346 7.66 -1.96 16.99
CA ARG A 346 7.71 -2.99 15.93
C ARG A 346 9.16 -3.44 15.77
N GLU A 347 9.50 -4.55 16.40
CA GLU A 347 10.82 -5.17 16.24
C GLU A 347 10.93 -5.88 14.88
N ARG A 348 12.08 -5.70 14.22
CA ARG A 348 12.42 -6.31 12.94
C ARG A 348 13.88 -6.68 12.87
N VAL A 349 14.15 -7.82 12.23
CA VAL A 349 15.48 -8.18 11.77
C VAL A 349 15.78 -7.31 10.56
N LEU A 350 16.83 -6.51 10.65
CA LEU A 350 17.39 -5.76 9.53
C LEU A 350 18.77 -6.35 9.24
N LEU A 351 18.86 -7.18 8.21
CA LEU A 351 20.14 -7.64 7.65
C LEU A 351 20.61 -6.61 6.64
N VAL A 352 21.85 -6.17 6.78
CA VAL A 352 22.51 -5.20 5.88
C VAL A 352 23.78 -5.85 5.36
N GLY A 353 24.10 -5.61 4.08
CA GLY A 353 25.38 -6.01 3.52
C GLY A 353 25.96 -4.95 2.59
N ILE A 354 27.29 -4.81 2.62
CA ILE A 354 28.07 -3.88 1.77
C ILE A 354 29.09 -4.71 0.98
N ARG A 355 29.20 -4.44 -0.33
CA ARG A 355 30.08 -5.21 -1.22
C ARG A 355 31.55 -4.99 -0.86
N ASN A 356 32.35 -6.06 -0.81
CA ASN A 356 33.69 -6.05 -0.18
C ASN A 356 34.73 -5.12 -0.85
N ASP A 357 34.51 -4.67 -2.08
CA ASP A 357 35.33 -3.66 -2.77
C ASP A 357 35.07 -2.22 -2.31
N LEU A 358 33.98 -1.99 -1.56
CA LEU A 358 33.55 -0.70 -1.01
C LEU A 358 33.79 -0.57 0.50
N VAL A 359 34.10 -1.68 1.17
CA VAL A 359 34.40 -1.76 2.61
C VAL A 359 35.83 -1.24 2.89
N GLY A 360 36.02 -0.61 4.05
CA GLY A 360 37.31 -0.14 4.52
C GLY A 360 38.18 -1.24 5.14
N SER A 361 38.83 -0.93 6.27
CA SER A 361 39.61 -1.88 7.07
C SER A 361 39.03 -2.08 8.47
N GLY A 362 37.72 -1.93 8.61
CA GLY A 362 36.95 -2.06 9.85
C GLY A 362 35.57 -2.63 9.55
N ASP A 363 34.69 -2.70 10.55
CA ASP A 363 33.33 -3.16 10.32
C ASP A 363 32.40 -1.99 9.98
N GLU A 364 32.12 -1.85 8.69
CA GLU A 364 31.27 -0.79 8.16
C GLU A 364 29.78 -1.13 8.34
N VAL A 365 29.43 -2.42 8.52
CA VAL A 365 28.05 -2.86 8.71
C VAL A 365 27.65 -2.78 10.17
N GLU A 366 28.48 -3.26 11.10
CA GLU A 366 28.29 -3.04 12.55
C GLU A 366 28.11 -1.53 12.83
N SER A 367 28.95 -0.69 12.22
CA SER A 367 28.86 0.78 12.27
C SER A 367 27.51 1.34 11.79
N ILE A 368 26.97 0.85 10.65
CA ILE A 368 25.61 1.23 10.19
C ILE A 368 24.56 0.78 11.22
N LEU A 369 24.63 -0.45 11.71
CA LEU A 369 23.64 -1.02 12.63
C LEU A 369 23.69 -0.37 14.02
N GLU A 370 24.86 0.12 14.46
CA GLU A 370 25.00 0.99 15.63
C GLU A 370 24.38 2.37 15.39
N GLU A 371 24.68 3.03 14.26
CA GLU A 371 24.10 4.36 13.92
C GLU A 371 22.58 4.35 14.00
N LEU A 372 21.92 3.30 13.47
CA LEU A 372 20.47 3.14 13.53
C LEU A 372 19.94 3.16 14.97
N SER A 373 20.61 2.44 15.88
CA SER A 373 20.18 2.31 17.28
C SER A 373 20.36 3.57 18.13
N GLN A 374 21.14 4.55 17.67
CA GLN A 374 21.39 5.80 18.39
C GLN A 374 20.33 6.89 18.14
N ILE A 375 19.29 6.61 17.35
CA ILE A 375 18.32 7.60 16.86
C ILE A 375 17.21 7.93 17.88
N ASP A 376 17.10 7.16 18.97
CA ASP A 376 16.17 7.28 20.13
C ASP A 376 15.18 8.46 20.07
N SER A 377 14.14 8.29 19.24
CA SER A 377 13.15 9.34 18.98
C SER A 377 11.72 8.81 19.04
N SER A 378 11.38 8.12 20.13
CA SER A 378 10.04 7.52 20.29
C SER A 378 8.90 8.55 20.26
N TYR A 379 7.81 8.23 19.55
CA TYR A 379 6.63 9.09 19.40
C TYR A 379 5.33 8.40 19.84
N SER A 380 4.42 9.18 20.41
CA SER A 380 3.09 8.70 20.85
C SER A 380 2.06 8.61 19.71
N ILE A 381 1.03 7.79 19.90
CA ILE A 381 -0.17 7.76 19.05
C ILE A 381 -0.77 9.16 18.88
N ARG A 382 -0.83 9.96 19.96
CA ARG A 382 -1.31 11.37 19.92
C ARG A 382 -0.48 12.24 18.96
N GLN A 383 0.84 12.06 18.90
CA GLN A 383 1.69 12.79 17.95
C GLN A 383 1.48 12.30 16.52
N GLY A 384 1.45 10.97 16.31
CA GLY A 384 1.32 10.33 15.00
C GLY A 384 -0.01 10.60 14.27
N LEU A 385 -1.13 10.53 15.01
CA LEU A 385 -2.48 10.73 14.47
C LEU A 385 -2.93 12.20 14.44
N SER A 386 -2.10 13.15 14.89
CA SER A 386 -2.49 14.56 14.96
C SER A 386 -2.81 15.14 13.57
N GLY A 387 -3.92 15.88 13.50
CA GLY A 387 -4.41 16.51 12.26
C GLY A 387 -5.21 15.61 11.32
N LEU A 388 -5.46 14.35 11.67
CA LEU A 388 -6.49 13.55 10.99
C LEU A 388 -7.91 13.99 11.44
N PRO A 389 -8.94 13.76 10.61
CA PRO A 389 -10.34 13.87 11.03
C PRO A 389 -10.65 13.00 12.26
N ARG A 390 -11.77 13.27 12.93
CA ARG A 390 -12.21 12.53 14.12
C ARG A 390 -13.51 11.80 13.84
N LEU A 391 -13.40 10.50 13.58
CA LEU A 391 -14.51 9.62 13.25
C LEU A 391 -15.05 8.91 14.51
N ARG A 392 -16.35 8.62 14.52
CA ARG A 392 -17.01 7.59 15.35
C ARG A 392 -16.92 6.20 14.70
N ARG A 393 -17.42 5.17 15.40
CA ARG A 393 -17.79 3.87 14.81
C ARG A 393 -18.68 4.09 13.57
N GLY A 394 -18.38 3.38 12.48
CA GLY A 394 -19.08 3.47 11.20
C GLY A 394 -18.84 4.73 10.35
N GLU A 395 -18.28 5.81 10.89
CA GLU A 395 -18.03 7.04 10.13
C GLU A 395 -16.78 6.93 9.21
N GLY A 396 -16.68 7.84 8.25
CA GLY A 396 -15.53 7.98 7.34
C GLY A 396 -15.76 7.35 5.96
N GLY A 397 -14.67 7.08 5.23
CA GLY A 397 -14.77 6.58 3.85
C GLY A 397 -13.42 6.34 3.17
N ARG A 398 -13.48 6.00 1.88
CA ARG A 398 -12.28 5.79 1.04
C ARG A 398 -11.59 7.12 0.70
N VAL A 399 -12.34 8.22 0.62
CA VAL A 399 -11.86 9.59 0.43
C VAL A 399 -12.74 10.52 1.26
N LEU A 400 -12.15 11.44 2.02
CA LEU A 400 -12.88 12.52 2.71
C LEU A 400 -12.37 13.88 2.20
N ALA A 401 -13.28 14.83 2.03
CA ALA A 401 -12.98 16.20 1.61
C ALA A 401 -12.45 17.10 2.75
N GLU A 402 -12.48 16.62 3.99
CA GLU A 402 -12.02 17.34 5.17
C GLU A 402 -10.59 16.91 5.57
N THR A 403 -9.68 17.89 5.68
CA THR A 403 -8.50 17.76 6.55
C THR A 403 -8.91 17.91 8.00
N GLY A 404 -8.36 17.11 8.91
CA GLY A 404 -8.65 17.23 10.34
C GLY A 404 -8.30 18.61 10.91
N SER A 405 -9.20 19.17 11.71
CA SER A 405 -9.03 20.49 12.31
C SER A 405 -8.12 20.46 13.54
N GLY A 406 -7.18 21.41 13.60
CA GLY A 406 -6.30 21.62 14.76
C GLY A 406 -4.82 21.76 14.41
N SER A 407 -3.99 21.96 15.43
CA SER A 407 -2.54 22.07 15.30
C SER A 407 -1.90 20.68 15.16
N LYS A 408 -1.35 20.38 13.98
CA LYS A 408 -0.51 19.19 13.72
C LYS A 408 0.77 19.23 14.59
N SER A 409 1.19 18.06 15.09
CA SER A 409 2.37 17.89 15.95
C SER A 409 3.68 18.21 15.19
N THR A 410 4.80 18.30 15.93
CA THR A 410 6.13 18.46 15.33
C THR A 410 6.48 17.25 14.45
N TYR A 411 6.32 16.03 14.98
CA TYR A 411 6.48 14.76 14.27
C TYR A 411 5.84 14.75 12.87
N VAL A 412 4.58 15.18 12.76
CA VAL A 412 3.83 15.18 11.49
C VAL A 412 4.46 16.13 10.46
N LYS A 413 4.91 17.31 10.91
CA LYS A 413 5.51 18.34 10.06
C LYS A 413 6.95 18.01 9.66
N GLU A 414 7.78 17.59 10.61
CA GLU A 414 9.18 17.22 10.37
C GLU A 414 9.29 15.99 9.46
N ASN A 415 8.39 15.02 9.64
CA ASN A 415 8.25 13.89 8.73
C ASN A 415 7.33 14.16 7.53
N ARG A 416 6.89 15.41 7.32
CA ARG A 416 6.14 15.89 6.14
C ARG A 416 4.94 15.00 5.76
N LEU A 417 4.28 14.42 6.76
CA LEU A 417 3.25 13.40 6.59
C LEU A 417 1.90 13.98 6.15
N ASP A 418 1.75 15.30 6.21
CA ASP A 418 0.53 16.05 5.91
C ASP A 418 0.64 16.93 4.66
N GLU A 419 1.67 16.71 3.85
CA GLU A 419 1.88 17.39 2.56
C GLU A 419 1.23 16.61 1.39
N GLY A 420 1.28 17.20 0.20
CA GLY A 420 0.82 16.58 -1.04
C GLY A 420 -0.70 16.52 -1.24
N THR A 421 -1.52 16.58 -0.19
CA THR A 421 -2.99 16.52 -0.33
C THR A 421 -3.74 17.26 0.79
N ARG A 422 -4.99 17.64 0.51
CA ARG A 422 -6.02 18.07 1.49
C ARG A 422 -7.17 17.07 1.60
N LEU A 423 -7.12 15.95 0.88
CA LEU A 423 -8.06 14.85 1.02
C LEU A 423 -7.53 13.85 2.05
N CYS A 424 -8.43 13.21 2.80
CA CYS A 424 -8.08 12.13 3.71
C CYS A 424 -8.43 10.77 3.08
N PHE A 425 -7.45 10.08 2.53
CA PHE A 425 -7.64 8.78 1.86
C PHE A 425 -7.66 7.62 2.87
N ASN A 426 -8.47 6.59 2.61
CA ASN A 426 -8.56 5.32 3.36
C ASN A 426 -8.93 5.47 4.86
N HIS A 427 -9.60 6.57 5.24
CA HIS A 427 -9.99 6.85 6.63
C HIS A 427 -11.46 6.48 6.86
N ARG A 428 -11.72 5.19 7.05
CA ARG A 428 -13.05 4.60 7.35
C ARG A 428 -12.97 3.79 8.63
N ALA A 429 -13.88 4.04 9.58
CA ALA A 429 -14.02 3.25 10.79
C ALA A 429 -14.85 1.98 10.54
N ARG A 430 -14.67 0.97 11.40
CA ARG A 430 -15.58 -0.18 11.49
C ARG A 430 -16.81 0.22 12.31
N GLU A 431 -17.95 -0.39 12.02
CA GLU A 431 -19.22 -0.17 12.75
C GLU A 431 -19.24 -0.87 14.12
N HIS A 432 -18.61 -2.04 14.23
CA HIS A 432 -18.74 -2.97 15.36
C HIS A 432 -20.21 -3.24 15.75
N PRO A 433 -21.01 -3.88 14.87
CA PRO A 433 -22.44 -4.11 15.09
C PRO A 433 -22.76 -5.14 16.19
N MET A 434 -21.75 -5.78 16.79
CA MET A 434 -21.94 -6.69 17.92
C MET A 434 -22.04 -5.89 19.22
N GLU A 435 -23.16 -6.02 19.92
CA GLU A 435 -23.42 -5.39 21.24
C GLU A 435 -22.27 -5.61 22.23
N LYS A 436 -21.78 -6.86 22.31
CA LYS A 436 -20.56 -7.24 23.06
C LYS A 436 -19.35 -6.33 22.77
N ASP A 437 -19.04 -6.06 21.50
CA ASP A 437 -17.88 -5.24 21.14
C ASP A 437 -18.09 -3.79 21.61
N GLN A 438 -19.34 -3.30 21.61
CA GLN A 438 -19.67 -1.94 22.05
C GLN A 438 -19.59 -1.82 23.58
N VAL A 439 -20.17 -2.76 24.34
CA VAL A 439 -20.04 -2.81 25.81
C VAL A 439 -18.57 -2.90 26.23
N LEU A 440 -17.79 -3.77 25.56
CA LEU A 440 -16.35 -3.89 25.85
C LEU A 440 -15.57 -2.60 25.53
N PHE A 441 -15.93 -1.85 24.49
CA PHE A 441 -15.25 -0.61 24.12
C PHE A 441 -15.70 0.61 24.92
N ASP A 442 -16.94 0.65 25.38
CA ASP A 442 -17.59 1.86 25.94
C ASP A 442 -17.73 1.82 27.46
N GLU A 443 -17.72 0.62 28.06
CA GLU A 443 -17.98 0.43 29.51
C GLU A 443 -16.88 -0.38 30.22
N ALA A 444 -16.30 -1.39 29.57
CA ALA A 444 -15.45 -2.38 30.27
C ALA A 444 -13.92 -2.15 30.20
N LEU A 445 -13.42 -1.37 29.23
CA LEU A 445 -11.99 -1.13 29.02
C LEU A 445 -11.61 0.31 29.42
N GLU A 446 -10.58 0.48 30.26
CA GLU A 446 -9.87 1.76 30.40
C GLU A 446 -8.64 1.85 29.47
N PRO A 447 -8.13 3.06 29.15
CA PRO A 447 -6.97 3.21 28.27
C PRO A 447 -5.72 2.56 28.85
N GLY A 448 -5.29 1.46 28.25
CA GLY A 448 -4.19 0.62 28.70
C GLY A 448 -4.56 -0.85 28.77
N ASP A 449 -5.83 -1.14 29.02
CA ASP A 449 -6.31 -2.47 29.38
C ASP A 449 -6.34 -3.42 28.18
N THR A 450 -6.20 -4.70 28.49
CA THR A 450 -6.45 -5.83 27.61
C THR A 450 -7.65 -6.64 28.10
N GLY A 451 -8.18 -7.52 27.25
CA GLY A 451 -9.23 -8.46 27.65
C GLY A 451 -8.84 -9.43 28.77
N TRP A 452 -7.53 -9.61 29.03
CA TRP A 452 -7.06 -10.32 30.21
C TRP A 452 -7.40 -9.57 31.49
N ASP A 453 -7.11 -8.27 31.50
CA ASP A 453 -7.23 -7.40 32.68
C ASP A 453 -8.71 -7.19 33.01
N VAL A 454 -9.55 -6.96 31.98
CA VAL A 454 -11.03 -6.94 32.10
C VAL A 454 -11.58 -8.22 32.74
N LYS A 455 -10.97 -9.39 32.47
CA LYS A 455 -11.43 -10.67 32.99
C LYS A 455 -10.94 -11.01 34.40
N TYR A 456 -9.72 -10.59 34.76
CA TYR A 456 -9.01 -11.09 35.95
C TYR A 456 -8.63 -10.04 36.98
N ASP A 457 -8.45 -8.79 36.57
CA ASP A 457 -7.95 -7.69 37.42
C ASP A 457 -9.05 -6.65 37.71
N SER A 458 -10.20 -6.74 37.05
CA SER A 458 -11.44 -6.00 37.37
C SER A 458 -12.32 -6.72 38.41
N ASP A 459 -13.42 -6.10 38.84
CA ASP A 459 -14.46 -6.74 39.69
C ASP A 459 -15.22 -7.91 38.99
N GLY A 460 -14.90 -8.20 37.73
CA GLY A 460 -15.39 -9.37 37.00
C GLY A 460 -16.74 -9.21 36.29
N GLU A 461 -17.36 -8.03 36.37
CA GLU A 461 -18.68 -7.71 35.78
C GLU A 461 -18.77 -8.07 34.29
N TYR A 462 -17.73 -7.78 33.51
CA TYR A 462 -17.69 -8.02 32.07
C TYR A 462 -16.99 -9.34 31.66
N ALA A 463 -16.64 -10.21 32.62
CA ALA A 463 -15.84 -11.42 32.35
C ALA A 463 -16.53 -12.41 31.39
N GLU A 464 -17.86 -12.52 31.43
CA GLU A 464 -18.62 -13.42 30.55
C GLU A 464 -18.57 -13.00 29.07
N TYR A 465 -18.50 -11.69 28.79
CA TYR A 465 -18.39 -11.18 27.43
C TYR A 465 -17.09 -11.64 26.77
N ILE A 466 -16.02 -11.82 27.55
CA ILE A 466 -14.66 -11.97 27.02
C ILE A 466 -14.03 -13.37 27.23
N GLU A 467 -14.63 -14.20 28.09
CA GLU A 467 -14.14 -15.54 28.42
C GLU A 467 -13.83 -16.42 27.20
N TYR A 468 -14.72 -16.47 26.21
CA TYR A 468 -14.50 -17.29 25.00
C TYR A 468 -13.22 -16.89 24.26
N ASP A 469 -12.89 -15.61 24.22
CA ASP A 469 -11.78 -15.05 23.43
C ASP A 469 -10.44 -15.14 24.16
N VAL A 470 -10.44 -14.87 25.46
CA VAL A 470 -9.22 -14.81 26.28
C VAL A 470 -8.86 -16.18 26.87
N GLY A 471 -9.82 -17.08 27.04
CA GLY A 471 -9.63 -18.41 27.65
C GLY A 471 -9.66 -18.37 29.17
N THR A 472 -9.05 -19.37 29.81
CA THR A 472 -8.95 -19.46 31.28
C THR A 472 -7.51 -19.21 31.76
N ALA A 473 -7.32 -19.03 33.07
CA ALA A 473 -5.99 -18.95 33.68
C ALA A 473 -5.13 -20.21 33.40
N GLU A 474 -5.79 -21.38 33.35
CA GLU A 474 -5.18 -22.69 33.09
C GLU A 474 -4.97 -22.96 31.59
N ASN A 475 -5.81 -22.39 30.72
CA ASN A 475 -5.75 -22.55 29.27
C ASN A 475 -6.03 -21.20 28.55
N PRO A 476 -5.04 -20.29 28.51
CA PRO A 476 -5.19 -18.98 27.89
C PRO A 476 -5.18 -19.07 26.35
N ARG A 477 -6.07 -18.32 25.70
CA ARG A 477 -6.22 -18.27 24.23
C ARG A 477 -5.54 -17.03 23.65
N PHE A 478 -6.23 -15.89 23.64
CA PHE A 478 -5.71 -14.63 23.09
C PHE A 478 -5.73 -13.54 24.18
N LYS A 479 -4.68 -13.47 25.01
CA LYS A 479 -4.61 -12.52 26.14
C LYS A 479 -4.78 -11.06 25.70
N ASP A 480 -4.14 -10.69 24.60
CA ASP A 480 -4.15 -9.35 24.02
C ASP A 480 -5.39 -9.03 23.17
N LYS A 481 -6.37 -9.94 23.08
CA LYS A 481 -7.59 -9.69 22.32
C LYS A 481 -8.53 -8.81 23.14
N TYR A 482 -9.06 -7.78 22.48
CA TYR A 482 -9.55 -6.54 23.10
C TYR A 482 -8.41 -5.82 23.80
N ARG A 483 -8.03 -4.63 23.31
CA ARG A 483 -7.02 -3.77 23.93
C ARG A 483 -7.32 -2.30 23.62
N MET A 484 -7.38 -1.47 24.65
CA MET A 484 -7.56 -0.03 24.53
C MET A 484 -6.22 0.71 24.57
N LEU A 485 -5.98 1.56 23.58
CA LEU A 485 -4.69 2.18 23.33
C LEU A 485 -4.52 3.48 24.12
N LYS A 486 -3.39 3.60 24.84
CA LYS A 486 -2.99 4.84 25.53
C LYS A 486 -2.53 5.90 24.53
N TRP A 487 -3.23 7.04 24.48
CA TRP A 487 -2.86 8.18 23.64
C TRP A 487 -1.44 8.73 23.91
N SER A 488 -0.89 8.52 25.10
CA SER A 488 0.47 8.91 25.50
C SER A 488 1.57 8.02 24.94
N ASP A 489 1.24 6.80 24.52
CA ASP A 489 2.21 5.73 24.29
C ASP A 489 2.39 5.50 22.78
N PRO A 490 3.49 4.88 22.33
CA PRO A 490 3.59 4.35 20.97
C PRO A 490 2.57 3.23 20.74
N SER A 491 2.13 3.04 19.50
CA SER A 491 1.25 1.92 19.15
C SER A 491 1.94 0.57 19.37
N PRO A 492 1.22 -0.50 19.76
CA PRO A 492 1.70 -1.86 19.48
C PRO A 492 1.82 -2.08 17.97
N THR A 493 2.64 -3.06 17.56
CA THR A 493 2.90 -3.41 16.15
C THR A 493 1.62 -3.41 15.32
N ILE A 494 1.59 -2.66 14.22
CA ILE A 494 0.48 -2.64 13.26
C ILE A 494 0.57 -3.92 12.42
N VAL A 495 -0.35 -4.87 12.67
CA VAL A 495 -0.35 -6.20 12.02
C VAL A 495 -1.35 -6.29 10.87
N ALA A 496 -1.04 -7.10 9.87
CA ALA A 496 -1.97 -7.42 8.77
C ALA A 496 -3.27 -8.11 9.22
N HIS A 497 -3.31 -8.65 10.45
CA HIS A 497 -4.52 -9.22 11.05
C HIS A 497 -5.62 -8.17 11.30
N LEU A 498 -5.29 -6.87 11.33
CA LEU A 498 -6.27 -5.76 11.34
C LEU A 498 -7.29 -5.83 10.18
N ALA A 499 -7.00 -6.63 9.15
CA ALA A 499 -7.94 -6.98 8.08
C ALA A 499 -9.18 -7.77 8.57
N LYS A 500 -9.06 -8.55 9.66
CA LYS A 500 -10.15 -9.35 10.24
C LYS A 500 -11.04 -8.48 11.13
N ASP A 501 -10.55 -8.18 12.33
CA ASP A 501 -11.14 -7.25 13.30
C ASP A 501 -10.15 -6.15 13.66
N ALA A 502 -10.51 -5.25 14.58
CA ALA A 502 -9.62 -4.19 15.07
C ALA A 502 -9.59 -4.13 16.60
N ASN A 503 -9.94 -5.24 17.27
CA ASN A 503 -10.34 -5.23 18.66
C ASN A 503 -9.12 -5.13 19.59
N ALA A 504 -7.94 -5.60 19.16
CA ALA A 504 -6.66 -5.34 19.84
C ALA A 504 -6.10 -3.90 19.63
N TYR A 505 -6.88 -2.99 19.02
CA TYR A 505 -6.45 -1.64 18.65
C TYR A 505 -7.59 -0.62 18.82
N VAL A 506 -8.26 -0.62 19.97
CA VAL A 506 -9.32 0.36 20.29
C VAL A 506 -8.68 1.70 20.61
N LEU A 507 -8.92 2.72 19.80
CA LEU A 507 -8.70 4.12 20.16
C LEU A 507 -9.85 4.58 21.07
N PRO A 508 -9.57 5.12 22.27
CA PRO A 508 -10.58 5.75 23.12
C PRO A 508 -10.82 7.22 22.73
N ASP A 509 -11.94 7.82 23.14
CA ASP A 509 -12.29 9.20 22.75
C ASP A 509 -11.20 10.19 23.18
N TYR A 510 -10.65 10.88 22.19
CA TYR A 510 -9.68 11.95 22.40
C TYR A 510 -10.23 13.03 23.36
N TYR A 511 -11.51 13.38 23.28
CA TYR A 511 -12.07 14.44 24.12
C TYR A 511 -12.25 14.01 25.57
N GLU A 512 -12.46 12.73 25.83
CA GLU A 512 -12.56 12.20 27.18
C GLU A 512 -11.16 12.02 27.78
N HIS A 513 -10.32 11.17 27.18
CA HIS A 513 -9.07 10.74 27.79
C HIS A 513 -7.86 11.62 27.40
N ALA A 514 -7.84 12.15 26.17
CA ALA A 514 -6.67 12.91 25.69
C ALA A 514 -6.75 14.42 26.00
N ARG A 515 -7.95 14.99 26.16
CA ARG A 515 -8.18 16.41 26.50
C ARG A 515 -9.57 16.59 27.15
N VAL A 516 -9.72 16.04 28.37
CA VAL A 516 -10.94 16.03 29.22
C VAL A 516 -11.88 17.22 28.95
N ASP A 517 -12.95 16.96 28.20
CA ASP A 517 -13.97 17.91 27.76
C ASP A 517 -15.35 17.20 27.80
N PRO A 518 -16.02 17.16 28.98
CA PRO A 518 -17.25 16.38 29.18
C PRO A 518 -18.44 16.83 28.31
N GLU A 519 -18.44 18.07 27.80
CA GLU A 519 -19.45 18.53 26.83
C GLU A 519 -19.30 17.87 25.45
N ARG A 520 -18.18 17.17 25.22
CA ARG A 520 -17.85 16.56 23.93
C ARG A 520 -17.78 15.04 23.94
N ALA A 521 -17.64 14.37 25.09
CA ALA A 521 -17.56 12.91 25.17
C ALA A 521 -18.76 12.24 24.43
N ASP A 522 -18.48 11.22 23.63
CA ASP A 522 -19.49 10.47 22.86
C ASP A 522 -19.00 9.01 22.75
N PRO A 523 -19.59 8.05 23.50
CA PRO A 523 -19.06 6.66 23.60
C PRO A 523 -18.78 6.00 22.25
N ARG A 524 -19.54 6.37 21.21
CA ARG A 524 -19.32 5.91 19.83
C ARG A 524 -17.98 6.34 19.22
N ARG A 525 -17.14 7.11 19.91
CA ARG A 525 -15.76 7.43 19.53
C ARG A 525 -14.73 6.46 20.09
N ASN A 526 -15.10 5.59 21.04
CA ASN A 526 -14.30 4.41 21.35
C ASN A 526 -14.48 3.41 20.19
N ARG A 527 -13.39 3.12 19.46
CA ARG A 527 -13.46 2.32 18.21
C ARG A 527 -12.13 1.73 17.82
N GLY A 528 -12.14 0.69 16.99
CA GLY A 528 -10.93 0.24 16.30
C GLY A 528 -10.26 1.33 15.46
N LEU A 529 -8.92 1.23 15.32
CA LEU A 529 -8.14 1.99 14.33
C LEU A 529 -8.76 1.92 12.93
N THR A 530 -8.71 3.03 12.20
CA THR A 530 -8.94 3.07 10.74
C THR A 530 -7.66 2.73 9.96
N PRO A 531 -7.75 2.36 8.67
CA PRO A 531 -6.58 2.13 7.84
C PRO A 531 -5.68 3.38 7.71
N ARG A 532 -6.21 4.60 7.56
CA ARG A 532 -5.40 5.83 7.57
C ARG A 532 -4.62 6.02 8.87
N GLU A 533 -5.23 5.74 10.02
CA GLU A 533 -4.54 5.86 11.31
C GLU A 533 -3.44 4.80 11.44
N ALA A 534 -3.71 3.55 11.05
CA ALA A 534 -2.69 2.50 10.96
C ALA A 534 -1.55 2.88 9.99
N ALA A 535 -1.85 3.52 8.86
CA ALA A 535 -0.85 4.01 7.90
C ALA A 535 0.01 5.13 8.49
N ARG A 536 -0.57 6.09 9.22
CA ARG A 536 0.16 7.14 9.96
C ARG A 536 1.02 6.56 11.08
N LEU A 537 0.57 5.50 11.76
CA LEU A 537 1.33 4.77 12.77
C LEU A 537 2.46 3.91 12.16
N GLN A 538 2.33 3.53 10.90
CA GLN A 538 3.40 3.01 10.04
C GLN A 538 4.21 4.11 9.33
N SER A 539 4.01 5.40 9.64
CA SER A 539 4.72 6.56 9.06
C SER A 539 4.52 6.84 7.55
N PHE A 540 3.48 6.29 6.93
CA PHE A 540 3.08 6.68 5.57
C PHE A 540 2.54 8.13 5.52
N PRO A 541 2.81 8.89 4.44
CA PRO A 541 2.22 10.22 4.24
C PRO A 541 0.73 10.13 3.88
N ASP A 542 -0.01 11.22 4.09
CA ASP A 542 -1.46 11.30 3.84
C ASP A 542 -1.82 11.11 2.36
N GLU A 543 -0.95 11.56 1.45
CA GLU A 543 -1.11 11.33 0.00
C GLU A 543 -0.80 9.88 -0.45
N TYR A 544 -0.44 8.95 0.45
CA TYR A 544 -0.25 7.54 0.10
C TYR A 544 -1.60 6.82 0.04
N ILE A 545 -2.03 6.38 -1.14
CA ILE A 545 -3.39 5.87 -1.40
C ILE A 545 -3.39 4.35 -1.53
N PHE A 546 -4.12 3.66 -0.65
CA PHE A 546 -4.22 2.20 -0.68
C PHE A 546 -5.42 1.73 -1.53
N LEU A 547 -5.15 0.85 -2.48
CA LEU A 547 -6.12 0.28 -3.42
C LEU A 547 -6.61 -1.12 -2.98
N GLY A 548 -7.60 -1.63 -3.70
CA GLY A 548 -8.32 -2.86 -3.35
C GLY A 548 -9.47 -2.64 -2.38
N PRO A 549 -10.04 -3.72 -1.80
CA PRO A 549 -11.11 -3.65 -0.80
C PRO A 549 -10.58 -3.24 0.58
N PHE A 550 -11.46 -2.74 1.45
CA PHE A 550 -11.15 -2.26 2.82
C PHE A 550 -10.20 -3.17 3.63
N THR A 551 -10.45 -4.49 3.61
CA THR A 551 -9.64 -5.48 4.33
C THR A 551 -8.23 -5.66 3.75
N SER A 552 -8.01 -5.34 2.48
CA SER A 552 -6.69 -5.40 1.84
C SER A 552 -5.79 -4.25 2.29
N TRP A 553 -6.34 -3.05 2.56
CA TRP A 553 -5.52 -1.91 2.99
C TRP A 553 -4.81 -2.22 4.31
N PHE A 554 -5.50 -2.84 5.28
CA PHE A 554 -4.87 -3.27 6.53
C PHE A 554 -3.78 -4.34 6.34
N ARG A 555 -3.91 -5.24 5.36
CA ARG A 555 -2.85 -6.21 5.02
C ARG A 555 -1.62 -5.51 4.46
N GLN A 556 -1.84 -4.65 3.47
CA GLN A 556 -0.81 -3.83 2.82
C GLN A 556 -0.04 -2.99 3.85
N ILE A 557 -0.77 -2.28 4.71
CA ILE A 557 -0.19 -1.43 5.77
C ILE A 557 0.54 -2.26 6.82
N GLY A 558 -0.01 -3.38 7.28
CA GLY A 558 0.59 -4.20 8.34
C GLY A 558 1.82 -5.01 7.91
N ASN A 559 1.85 -5.45 6.64
CA ASN A 559 3.01 -6.11 6.06
C ASN A 559 4.17 -5.13 5.82
N ALA A 560 3.89 -3.90 5.42
CA ALA A 560 4.92 -2.94 4.99
C ALA A 560 5.97 -2.60 6.06
N VAL A 561 7.18 -2.28 5.60
CA VAL A 561 8.21 -1.56 6.38
C VAL A 561 7.79 -0.09 6.53
N PRO A 562 8.01 0.57 7.68
CA PRO A 562 7.73 2.01 7.84
C PRO A 562 8.56 2.88 6.88
N PRO A 563 7.98 3.84 6.13
CA PRO A 563 8.76 4.73 5.28
C PRO A 563 9.80 5.60 6.02
N ILE A 564 9.62 5.89 7.32
CA ILE A 564 10.69 6.53 8.11
C ILE A 564 11.92 5.63 8.21
N ALA A 565 11.76 4.33 8.46
CA ALA A 565 12.87 3.39 8.56
C ALA A 565 13.61 3.25 7.22
N GLY A 566 12.88 3.12 6.11
CA GLY A 566 13.49 3.10 4.78
C GLY A 566 14.28 4.38 4.43
N ARG A 567 13.78 5.55 4.88
CA ARG A 567 14.50 6.83 4.72
C ARG A 567 15.78 6.86 5.56
N VAL A 568 15.73 6.38 6.80
CA VAL A 568 16.89 6.32 7.70
C VAL A 568 17.95 5.36 7.15
N LEU A 569 17.57 4.12 6.79
CA LEU A 569 18.44 3.13 6.15
C LEU A 569 19.13 3.70 4.91
N GLY A 570 18.37 4.28 3.98
CA GLY A 570 18.94 4.93 2.80
C GLY A 570 19.90 6.08 3.13
N THR A 571 19.67 6.81 4.22
CA THR A 571 20.55 7.90 4.67
C THR A 571 21.91 7.36 5.14
N SER A 572 21.94 6.31 5.98
CA SER A 572 23.21 5.70 6.40
C SER A 572 23.96 5.03 5.23
N LEU A 573 23.23 4.28 4.39
CA LEU A 573 23.77 3.57 3.22
C LEU A 573 24.26 4.50 2.08
N SER A 574 23.87 5.77 2.08
CA SER A 574 24.22 6.73 1.03
C SER A 574 25.73 6.79 0.76
N ARG A 575 26.56 6.68 1.82
CA ARG A 575 28.02 6.76 1.70
C ARG A 575 28.65 5.65 0.85
N TYR A 576 28.00 4.50 0.69
CA TYR A 576 28.47 3.39 -0.16
C TYR A 576 27.77 3.40 -1.53
N THR A 577 26.48 3.77 -1.57
CA THR A 577 25.67 3.75 -2.80
C THR A 577 25.82 4.99 -3.68
N THR A 578 26.21 6.15 -3.14
CA THR A 578 26.51 7.38 -3.92
C THR A 578 27.98 7.50 -4.34
N MET A 579 28.80 6.46 -4.15
CA MET A 579 30.19 6.43 -4.63
C MET A 579 30.19 6.40 -6.17
N ASN A 580 30.61 7.51 -6.78
CA ASN A 580 30.80 7.64 -8.23
C ASN A 580 32.11 6.95 -8.68
N ASP A 581 32.08 6.31 -9.85
CA ASP A 581 33.15 5.52 -10.52
C ASP A 581 34.47 6.25 -10.88
N SER A 582 34.75 7.38 -10.24
CA SER A 582 35.98 8.17 -10.40
C SER A 582 37.28 7.44 -10.04
N THR A 583 37.24 6.32 -9.33
CA THR A 583 38.41 5.57 -8.84
C THR A 583 38.74 4.32 -9.66
N TYR A 584 37.76 3.73 -10.37
CA TYR A 584 37.97 2.49 -11.13
C TYR A 584 38.68 2.76 -12.46
N ASP A 585 38.30 3.82 -13.17
CA ASP A 585 38.85 4.14 -14.50
C ASP A 585 40.33 4.59 -14.41
N THR A 586 40.73 5.27 -13.34
CA THR A 586 42.13 5.67 -13.11
C THR A 586 43.10 4.49 -13.04
N LYS A 587 42.69 3.32 -12.52
CA LYS A 587 43.56 2.13 -12.44
C LYS A 587 43.69 1.40 -13.77
N LYS A 588 42.65 1.40 -14.63
CA LYS A 588 42.76 0.88 -16.01
C LYS A 588 43.58 1.80 -16.90
N SER A 589 43.44 3.12 -16.74
CA SER A 589 44.23 4.11 -17.47
C SER A 589 45.74 3.96 -17.23
N THR A 590 46.18 3.79 -15.97
CA THR A 590 47.61 3.59 -15.66
C THR A 590 48.15 2.25 -16.18
N ALA A 591 47.40 1.15 -16.03
CA ALA A 591 47.84 -0.17 -16.50
C ALA A 591 48.02 -0.24 -18.03
N ALA A 592 47.18 0.48 -18.79
CA ALA A 592 47.29 0.60 -20.24
C ALA A 592 48.42 1.55 -20.68
N ALA A 593 48.82 2.51 -19.83
CA ALA A 593 49.93 3.42 -20.11
C ALA A 593 51.31 2.76 -19.87
N GLU A 594 51.44 1.94 -18.83
CA GLU A 594 52.70 1.24 -18.51
C GLU A 594 53.00 0.10 -19.49
N THR A 595 51.99 -0.51 -20.11
CA THR A 595 52.16 -1.56 -21.13
C THR A 595 52.40 -1.03 -22.56
N ALA A 596 52.32 0.29 -22.77
CA ALA A 596 52.56 0.94 -24.07
C ALA A 596 53.91 1.69 -24.13
N ALA A 597 54.82 1.42 -23.18
CA ALA A 597 56.08 2.13 -23.01
C ALA A 597 57.34 1.24 -23.20
N ASP A 598 57.17 -0.04 -23.52
CA ASP A 598 58.23 -1.07 -23.49
C ASP A 598 58.26 -1.95 -24.79
N ASP A 599 57.76 -1.41 -25.91
CA ASP A 599 57.68 -2.02 -27.25
C ASP A 599 58.10 -1.00 -28.35
#